data_AF-A0A0S2W1R0-F1
#
_entry.id   AF-A0A0S2W1R0-F1
#
_cell.length_a   1.000
_cell.length_b   1.000
_cell.length_c   1.000
_cell.angle_alpha   90.00
_cell.angle_beta   90.00
_cell.angle_gamma   90.00
#
_symmetry.space_group_name_H-M   'P 1'
#
loop_
_entity.id
_entity.type
_entity.pdbx_description
1 polymer ?
#
loop_
_entity_poly.entity_id
_entity_poly.type
_entity_poly.pdbx_seq_one_letter_code
_entity_poly.pdbx_strand_id
1 'polypeptide(L)'
;MRDAVILAVLGMGTVMILLYVINLMILVLGKVFGPKQTKKTENPKQGGAASSPAAAAPAQAAAPTEDEAIVAVLAAAVAAYLNTSPDRVRLVVRPIQTSAAWAQAGRLEQN
;
A
#
# COMPACT_ATOMS: atom_id res chain seq x y z
N MET A 1 14.03 -19.92 24.79
CA MET A 1 12.73 -19.32 25.18
C MET A 1 12.87 -17.84 25.56
N ARG A 2 13.86 -17.44 26.38
CA ARG A 2 14.06 -16.05 26.79
C ARG A 2 14.33 -15.10 25.59
N ASP A 3 15.11 -15.56 24.61
CA ASP A 3 15.49 -14.74 23.45
C ASP A 3 14.30 -14.40 22.56
N ALA A 4 13.38 -15.34 22.36
CA ALA A 4 12.15 -15.13 21.63
C ALA A 4 11.22 -14.12 22.32
N VAL A 5 11.16 -14.17 23.66
CA VAL A 5 10.38 -13.21 24.46
C VAL A 5 10.99 -11.81 24.36
N ILE A 6 12.32 -11.69 24.41
CA ILE A 6 13.01 -10.39 24.28
C ILE A 6 12.73 -9.77 22.90
N LEU A 7 12.82 -10.54 21.82
CA LEU A 7 12.52 -10.06 20.47
C LEU A 7 11.04 -9.65 20.31
N ALA A 8 10.11 -10.42 20.89
CA ALA A 8 8.69 -10.11 20.86
C ALA A 8 8.36 -8.83 21.65
N VAL A 9 8.94 -8.66 22.84
CA VAL A 9 8.77 -7.45 23.67
C VAL A 9 9.41 -6.25 23.01
N LEU A 10 10.58 -6.42 22.36
CA LEU A 10 11.25 -5.34 21.65
C LEU A 10 10.43 -4.89 20.43
N GLY A 11 9.92 -5.82 19.63
CA GLY A 11 9.06 -5.50 18.49
C GLY A 11 7.73 -4.87 18.89
N MET A 12 7.02 -5.49 19.84
CA MET A 12 5.74 -4.99 20.35
C MET A 12 5.90 -3.64 21.07
N GLY A 13 6.96 -3.48 21.86
CA GLY A 13 7.29 -2.25 22.57
C GLY A 13 7.61 -1.10 21.62
N THR A 14 8.42 -1.36 20.58
CA THR A 14 8.77 -0.33 19.57
C THR A 14 7.54 0.22 18.88
N VAL A 15 6.60 -0.66 18.48
CA VAL A 15 5.33 -0.23 17.87
C VAL A 15 4.48 0.56 18.87
N MET A 16 4.42 0.14 20.14
CA MET A 16 3.70 0.87 21.20
C MET A 16 4.25 2.29 21.38
N ILE A 17 5.57 2.43 21.42
CA ILE A 17 6.26 3.72 21.56
C ILE A 17 6.00 4.60 20.33
N LEU A 18 6.07 4.03 19.11
CA LEU A 18 5.86 4.78 17.88
C LEU A 18 4.45 5.36 17.80
N LEU A 19 3.43 4.58 18.14
CA LEU A 19 2.04 5.05 18.21
C LEU A 19 1.88 6.15 19.26
N TYR A 20 2.52 6.01 20.43
CA TYR A 20 2.48 7.01 21.48
C TYR A 20 3.13 8.33 21.04
N VAL A 21 4.28 8.28 20.37
CA VAL A 21 4.97 9.47 19.84
C VAL A 21 4.13 10.18 18.79
N ILE A 22 3.52 9.45 17.86
CA ILE A 22 2.65 10.04 16.82
C ILE A 22 1.42 10.70 17.46
N ASN A 23 0.80 10.04 18.44
CA ASN A 23 -0.34 10.61 19.19
C ASN A 23 0.07 11.89 19.93
N LEU A 24 1.19 11.87 20.65
CA LEU A 24 1.72 13.03 21.35
C LEU A 24 2.03 14.17 20.39
N MET A 25 2.57 13.87 19.21
CA MET A 25 2.88 14.89 18.20
C MET A 25 1.60 15.56 17.69
N ILE A 26 0.54 14.81 17.41
CA ILE A 26 -0.77 15.35 17.02
C ILE A 26 -1.38 16.17 18.18
N LEU A 27 -1.24 15.72 19.43
CA LEU A 27 -1.74 16.45 20.60
C LEU A 27 -1.00 17.78 20.80
N VAL A 28 0.32 17.80 20.67
CA VAL A 28 1.14 19.01 20.80
C VAL A 28 0.83 19.97 19.67
N LEU A 29 0.76 19.49 18.42
CA LEU A 29 0.36 20.32 17.29
C LEU A 29 -1.07 20.87 17.48
N GLY A 30 -2.03 20.05 17.90
CA GLY A 30 -3.39 20.50 18.18
C GLY A 30 -3.48 21.50 19.34
N LYS A 31 -2.60 21.41 20.33
CA LYS A 31 -2.54 22.32 21.48
C LYS A 31 -1.78 23.62 21.16
N VAL A 32 -0.85 23.58 20.22
CA VAL A 32 -0.05 24.75 19.78
C VAL A 32 -0.76 25.52 18.65
N PHE A 33 -1.47 24.83 17.74
CA PHE A 33 -2.18 25.45 16.61
C PHE A 33 -3.67 25.68 16.86
N GLY A 34 -4.26 25.17 17.94
CA GLY A 34 -5.69 25.32 18.21
C GLY A 34 -6.03 26.56 19.04
N PRO A 35 -6.72 27.58 18.50
CA PRO A 35 -7.50 28.47 19.33
C PRO A 35 -8.68 27.68 19.90
N LYS A 36 -8.92 27.87 21.19
CA LYS A 36 -9.91 27.17 22.02
C LYS A 36 -11.36 27.40 21.54
N GLN A 37 -11.88 26.72 20.52
CA GLN A 37 -13.31 26.76 20.11
C GLN A 37 -13.77 25.43 19.47
N THR A 38 -14.45 24.55 20.22
CA THR A 38 -15.91 24.33 20.17
C THR A 38 -16.50 24.01 18.78
N LYS A 39 -16.71 22.70 18.51
CA LYS A 39 -17.89 22.08 17.89
C LYS A 39 -18.72 22.90 16.88
N LYS A 40 -18.59 22.62 15.56
CA LYS A 40 -19.68 22.49 14.56
C LYS A 40 -19.08 22.03 13.22
N THR A 41 -19.45 20.85 12.71
CA THR A 41 -20.37 20.67 11.56
C THR A 41 -20.23 21.75 10.49
N GLU A 42 -19.75 21.39 9.30
CA GLU A 42 -20.49 21.44 8.03
C GLU A 42 -19.53 21.46 6.83
N ASN A 43 -19.75 20.54 5.90
CA ASN A 43 -19.20 20.53 4.55
C ASN A 43 -20.26 21.21 3.66
N PRO A 44 -19.92 22.16 2.77
CA PRO A 44 -20.42 21.98 1.41
C PRO A 44 -19.51 22.50 0.28
N LYS A 45 -19.37 21.65 -0.74
CA LYS A 45 -19.43 21.92 -2.19
C LYS A 45 -18.85 23.25 -2.69
N GLN A 46 -17.76 23.15 -3.44
CA GLN A 46 -17.44 24.12 -4.50
C GLN A 46 -17.66 23.45 -5.86
N GLY A 47 -18.72 23.90 -6.54
CA GLY A 47 -18.98 23.61 -7.95
C GLY A 47 -18.23 24.57 -8.87
N GLY A 48 -18.16 24.22 -10.14
CA GLY A 48 -17.68 25.10 -11.21
C GLY A 48 -17.39 24.33 -12.49
N ALA A 49 -18.39 24.25 -13.36
CA ALA A 49 -18.33 23.62 -14.67
C ALA A 49 -17.62 24.51 -15.71
N ALA A 50 -16.92 23.89 -16.67
CA ALA A 50 -16.69 24.45 -18.01
C ALA A 50 -16.41 23.31 -19.01
N SER A 51 -17.26 23.20 -20.02
CA SER A 51 -17.15 22.25 -21.14
C SER A 51 -16.53 22.92 -22.38
N SER A 52 -15.88 22.11 -23.23
CA SER A 52 -15.65 22.24 -24.71
C SER A 52 -14.17 22.24 -25.15
N PRO A 53 -13.79 21.72 -26.34
CA PRO A 53 -14.14 20.46 -27.00
C PRO A 53 -12.92 19.62 -27.50
N ALA A 54 -13.15 18.31 -27.63
CA ALA A 54 -12.50 17.28 -28.46
C ALA A 54 -10.99 17.36 -28.79
N ALA A 55 -10.21 16.43 -28.19
CA ALA A 55 -8.97 15.92 -28.74
C ALA A 55 -9.01 14.39 -28.78
N ALA A 56 -8.45 13.84 -29.85
CA ALA A 56 -8.50 12.46 -30.31
C ALA A 56 -8.49 11.39 -29.20
N ALA A 57 -9.36 10.39 -29.37
CA ALA A 57 -9.29 9.15 -28.60
C ALA A 57 -7.88 8.58 -28.70
N PRO A 58 -7.13 8.46 -27.58
CA PRO A 58 -5.99 7.57 -27.58
C PRO A 58 -6.56 6.19 -27.90
N ALA A 59 -5.98 5.53 -28.90
CA ALA A 59 -6.18 4.11 -29.12
C ALA A 59 -6.19 3.45 -27.74
N GLN A 60 -7.28 2.75 -27.44
CA GLN A 60 -7.49 2.11 -26.15
C GLN A 60 -6.34 1.13 -25.96
N ALA A 61 -5.27 1.60 -25.31
CA ALA A 61 -4.26 0.75 -24.73
C ALA A 61 -5.07 -0.23 -23.89
N ALA A 62 -4.93 -1.52 -24.20
CA ALA A 62 -5.48 -2.57 -23.36
C ALA A 62 -5.19 -2.15 -21.92
N ALA A 63 -6.25 -1.93 -21.15
CA ALA A 63 -6.09 -1.45 -19.79
C ALA A 63 -5.06 -2.38 -19.13
N PRO A 64 -3.97 -1.84 -18.56
CA PRO A 64 -2.96 -2.67 -17.94
C PRO A 64 -3.70 -3.57 -16.97
N THR A 65 -3.47 -4.87 -17.11
CA THR A 65 -3.99 -5.80 -16.11
C THR A 65 -3.47 -5.36 -14.74
N GLU A 66 -4.24 -5.54 -13.67
CA GLU A 66 -3.84 -5.13 -12.31
C GLU A 66 -2.42 -5.64 -11.99
N ASP A 67 -2.09 -6.85 -12.43
CA ASP A 67 -0.76 -7.45 -12.34
C ASP A 67 0.33 -6.64 -13.05
N GLU A 68 0.07 -6.13 -14.26
CA GLU A 68 1.02 -5.34 -15.04
C GLU A 68 1.29 -3.97 -14.40
N ALA A 69 0.25 -3.32 -13.85
CA ALA A 69 0.40 -2.07 -13.12
C ALA A 69 1.27 -2.25 -11.86
N ILE A 70 1.06 -3.35 -11.12
CA ILE A 70 1.86 -3.69 -9.92
C ILE A 70 3.31 -3.98 -10.30
N VAL A 71 3.54 -4.75 -11.37
CA VAL A 71 4.89 -5.07 -11.86
C VAL A 71 5.63 -3.81 -12.29
N ALA A 72 4.95 -2.86 -12.95
CA ALA A 72 5.57 -1.59 -13.36
C ALA A 72 6.00 -0.73 -12.16
N VAL A 73 5.16 -0.58 -11.13
CA VAL A 73 5.49 0.17 -9.91
C VAL A 73 6.65 -0.50 -9.16
N LEU A 74 6.63 -1.83 -9.05
CA LEU A 74 7.70 -2.58 -8.38
C LEU A 74 9.01 -2.50 -9.17
N ALA A 75 8.97 -2.61 -10.50
CA ALA A 75 10.15 -2.47 -11.35
C ALA A 75 10.76 -1.07 -11.21
N ALA A 76 9.94 -0.02 -11.17
CA ALA A 76 10.40 1.36 -10.96
C ALA A 76 11.05 1.53 -9.57
N ALA A 77 10.45 0.98 -8.51
CA ALA A 77 11.01 1.03 -7.16
C ALA A 77 12.35 0.30 -7.05
N VAL A 78 12.46 -0.89 -7.64
CA VAL A 78 13.69 -1.69 -7.66
C VAL A 78 14.77 -1.01 -8.52
N ALA A 79 14.40 -0.43 -9.65
CA ALA A 79 15.30 0.34 -10.51
C ALA A 79 15.87 1.56 -9.77
N ALA A 80 15.03 2.30 -9.04
CA ALA A 80 15.46 3.43 -8.21
C ALA A 80 16.37 3.00 -7.06
N TYR A 81 16.07 1.88 -6.39
CA TYR A 81 16.89 1.37 -5.29
C TYR A 81 18.27 0.86 -5.74
N LEU A 82 18.32 0.15 -6.86
CA LEU A 82 19.56 -0.43 -7.40
C LEU A 82 20.33 0.54 -8.31
N ASN A 83 19.85 1.78 -8.46
CA ASN A 83 20.37 2.79 -9.39
C ASN A 83 20.61 2.21 -10.81
N THR A 84 19.73 1.30 -11.23
CA THR A 84 19.84 0.54 -12.47
C THR A 84 18.65 0.84 -13.35
N SER A 85 18.81 0.76 -14.67
CA SER A 85 17.71 1.00 -15.62
C SER A 85 16.61 -0.06 -15.44
N PRO A 86 15.31 0.30 -15.61
CA PRO A 86 14.19 -0.63 -15.44
C PRO A 86 14.25 -1.85 -16.37
N ASP A 87 14.94 -1.72 -17.51
CA ASP A 87 15.17 -2.79 -18.49
C ASP A 87 16.06 -3.94 -17.96
N ARG A 88 16.80 -3.73 -16.87
CA ARG A 88 17.66 -4.76 -16.25
C ARG A 88 16.99 -5.49 -15.09
N VAL A 89 15.74 -5.15 -14.75
CA VAL A 89 15.02 -5.74 -13.62
C VAL A 89 14.02 -6.78 -14.15
N ARG A 90 14.32 -8.07 -13.95
CA ARG A 90 13.41 -9.16 -14.31
C ARG A 90 12.55 -9.59 -13.12
N LEU A 91 11.26 -9.22 -13.15
CA LEU A 91 10.27 -9.67 -12.18
C LEU A 91 9.53 -10.90 -12.70
N VAL A 92 9.40 -11.95 -11.89
CA VAL A 92 8.68 -13.19 -12.24
C VAL A 92 7.53 -13.36 -11.25
N VAL A 93 6.30 -13.17 -11.74
CA VAL A 93 5.08 -13.42 -10.97
C VAL A 93 4.83 -14.93 -10.97
N ARG A 94 4.71 -15.53 -9.78
CA ARG A 94 4.29 -16.92 -9.61
C ARG A 94 2.98 -16.95 -8.81
N PRO A 95 1.94 -17.62 -9.30
CA PRO A 95 0.73 -17.82 -8.52
C PRO A 95 1.08 -18.65 -7.27
N ILE A 96 0.60 -18.19 -6.12
CA ILE A 96 0.73 -18.95 -4.88
C ILE A 96 -0.36 -20.01 -4.87
N GLN A 97 0.05 -21.28 -4.94
CA GLN A 97 -0.88 -22.39 -4.78
C GLN A 97 -1.22 -22.54 -3.29
N THR A 98 -2.49 -22.32 -2.95
CA THR A 98 -3.01 -22.40 -1.57
C THR A 98 -3.06 -23.84 -1.04
N SER A 99 -2.99 -24.82 -1.94
CA SER A 99 -2.81 -26.22 -1.63
C SER A 99 -1.65 -26.79 -2.43
N ALA A 100 -0.81 -27.60 -1.80
CA ALA A 100 0.24 -28.29 -2.52
C ALA A 100 -0.37 -29.23 -3.58
N ALA A 101 0.27 -29.33 -4.75
CA ALA A 101 -0.22 -30.17 -5.85
C ALA A 101 -0.41 -31.64 -5.42
N TRP A 102 0.48 -32.15 -4.56
CA TRP A 102 0.36 -33.48 -3.97
C TRP A 102 -0.85 -33.61 -3.02
N ALA A 103 -1.23 -32.54 -2.32
CA ALA A 103 -2.37 -32.53 -1.42
C ALA A 103 -3.72 -32.53 -2.18
N GLN A 104 -3.74 -32.01 -3.40
CA GLN A 104 -4.89 -32.14 -4.30
C GLN A 104 -4.94 -33.52 -4.95
N ALA A 105 -3.79 -34.05 -5.40
CA ALA A 105 -3.70 -35.39 -5.98
C ALA A 105 -4.24 -36.47 -5.03
N GLY A 106 -3.83 -36.46 -3.76
CA GLY A 106 -4.31 -37.43 -2.78
C GLY A 106 -5.82 -37.35 -2.48
N ARG A 107 -6.47 -36.20 -2.70
CA ARG A 107 -7.94 -36.07 -2.57
C ARG A 107 -8.70 -36.61 -3.78
N LEU A 108 -8.09 -36.59 -4.96
CA LEU A 108 -8.67 -37.14 -6.19
C LEU A 108 -8.61 -38.68 -6.21
N GLU A 109 -7.66 -39.27 -5.50
CA GLU A 109 -7.50 -40.73 -5.41
C GLU A 109 -8.39 -41.39 -4.35
N GLN A 110 -8.97 -40.60 -3.43
CA GLN A 110 -9.83 -41.08 -2.34
C GLN A 110 -11.33 -41.02 -2.66
N ASN A 111 -11.73 -40.53 -3.84
CA ASN A 111 -13.12 -40.41 -4.31
C ASN A 111 -13.34 -41.26 -5.56
#